data_AF-A0A6A3X0Z8-F1
#
_entry.id   AF-A0A6A3X0Z8-F1
#
_cell.length_a   1.000
_cell.length_b   1.000
_cell.length_c   1.000
_cell.angle_alpha   90.00
_cell.angle_beta   90.00
_cell.angle_gamma   90.00
#
_symmetry.space_group_name_H-M   'P 1'
#
loop_
_entity.id
_entity.type
_entity.pdbx_description
1 polymer ?
#
loop_
_entity_poly.entity_id
_entity_poly.type
_entity_poly.pdbx_seq_one_letter_code
_entity_poly.pdbx_strand_id
1 'polypeptide(L)'
;MFLPIAKQMDRTKSKSFRLLDIVNKQIPAFVKPKEDGNKAGLEINFHGDEMHPLQYGTTAADLGARAILHCEKMLTPEDLQDMARKPEPVFVVLLLTTKFIPKLPNPPARDMITASVPVTLGSDYNPNVHCLSMPLTVNMAQ
;
A
#
# COMPACT_ATOMS: atom_id res chain seq x y z
N MET A 1 -15.99 9.00 -40.73
CA MET A 1 -14.66 8.80 -40.13
C MET A 1 -14.88 8.19 -38.75
N PHE A 2 -14.85 6.86 -38.63
CA PHE A 2 -15.16 6.15 -37.39
C PHE A 2 -13.87 5.90 -36.61
N LEU A 3 -13.81 6.36 -35.36
CA LEU A 3 -12.71 6.08 -34.42
C LEU A 3 -12.73 4.59 -34.02
N PRO A 4 -11.57 3.90 -33.93
CA PRO A 4 -11.55 2.50 -33.58
C PRO A 4 -11.77 2.25 -32.08
N ILE A 5 -12.48 1.15 -31.85
CA ILE A 5 -12.94 0.57 -30.59
C ILE A 5 -11.76 0.28 -29.65
N ALA A 6 -11.91 0.71 -28.39
CA ALA A 6 -10.98 0.39 -27.31
C ALA A 6 -10.77 -1.12 -27.19
N LYS A 7 -9.50 -1.57 -27.16
CA LYS A 7 -9.13 -2.96 -26.88
C LYS A 7 -9.76 -3.37 -25.55
N GLN A 8 -10.67 -4.34 -25.62
CA GLN A 8 -11.27 -4.98 -24.47
C GLN A 8 -10.17 -5.68 -23.67
N MET A 9 -9.87 -5.17 -22.47
CA MET A 9 -8.96 -5.81 -21.52
C MET A 9 -9.45 -7.25 -21.27
N ASP A 10 -8.57 -8.21 -21.55
CA ASP A 10 -8.77 -9.62 -21.26
C ASP A 10 -8.89 -9.82 -19.74
N ARG A 11 -10.13 -9.99 -19.26
CA ARG A 11 -10.46 -10.18 -17.84
C ARG A 11 -10.11 -11.58 -17.32
N THR A 12 -9.61 -12.49 -18.16
CA THR A 12 -9.38 -13.91 -17.78
C THR A 12 -8.06 -14.15 -17.05
N LYS A 13 -7.15 -13.17 -17.02
CA LYS A 13 -5.88 -13.22 -16.27
C LYS A 13 -5.89 -12.42 -14.96
N SER A 14 -7.05 -12.08 -14.42
CA SER A 14 -7.10 -11.43 -13.10
C SER A 14 -6.71 -12.46 -12.03
N LYS A 15 -5.46 -12.40 -11.54
CA LYS A 15 -5.10 -13.11 -10.31
C LYS A 15 -6.06 -12.63 -9.22
N SER A 16 -6.83 -13.55 -8.63
CA SER A 16 -7.71 -13.23 -7.50
C SER A 16 -6.85 -12.68 -6.38
N PHE A 17 -6.98 -11.39 -6.11
CA PHE A 17 -6.28 -10.70 -5.03
C PHE A 17 -7.00 -10.97 -3.71
N ARG A 18 -6.27 -11.46 -2.71
CA ARG A 18 -6.74 -11.55 -1.33
C ARG A 18 -5.94 -10.57 -0.49
N LEU A 19 -6.60 -9.88 0.44
CA LEU A 19 -5.93 -9.00 1.41
C LEU A 19 -4.84 -9.74 2.21
N LEU A 20 -5.03 -11.05 2.42
CA LEU A 20 -4.06 -11.97 3.02
C LEU A 20 -2.74 -12.10 2.23
N ASP A 21 -2.74 -11.78 0.94
CA ASP A 21 -1.53 -11.85 0.10
C ASP A 21 -0.54 -10.74 0.47
N ILE A 22 -1.02 -9.58 0.95
CA ILE A 22 -0.16 -8.48 1.43
C ILE A 22 0.66 -8.92 2.65
N VAL A 23 0.07 -9.69 3.55
CA VAL A 23 0.72 -10.08 4.82
C VAL A 23 1.65 -11.28 4.65
N ASN A 24 1.32 -12.23 3.76
CA ASN A 24 2.04 -13.50 3.66
C ASN A 24 3.18 -13.51 2.63
N LYS A 25 3.28 -12.52 1.75
CA LYS A 25 4.29 -12.46 0.68
C LYS A 25 5.01 -11.12 0.70
N GLN A 26 5.87 -10.93 1.69
CA GLN A 26 6.65 -9.71 1.86
C GLN A 26 8.11 -9.90 1.49
N ILE A 27 8.60 -8.99 0.64
CA ILE A 27 10.03 -8.71 0.49
C ILE A 27 10.25 -7.25 0.89
N PRO A 28 11.22 -6.93 1.76
CA PRO A 28 11.59 -5.54 2.03
C PRO A 28 12.18 -4.87 0.77
N ALA A 29 11.93 -3.57 0.60
CA ALA A 29 12.30 -2.82 -0.60
C ALA A 29 13.83 -2.63 -0.74
N PHE A 30 14.51 -3.60 -1.34
CA PHE A 30 15.92 -3.55 -1.69
C PHE A 30 16.18 -4.29 -3.01
N VAL A 31 17.13 -3.82 -3.83
CA VAL A 31 17.35 -4.32 -5.21
C VAL A 31 17.65 -5.82 -5.27
N LYS A 32 18.61 -6.30 -4.47
CA LYS A 32 18.98 -7.72 -4.45
C LYS A 32 17.85 -8.62 -3.89
N PRO A 33 17.23 -8.28 -2.73
CA PRO A 33 16.05 -8.99 -2.25
C PRO A 33 14.88 -9.02 -3.23
N LYS A 34 14.66 -7.95 -4.02
CA LYS A 34 13.61 -7.89 -5.05
C LYS A 34 13.79 -8.96 -6.12
N GLU A 35 14.98 -9.11 -6.68
CA GLU A 35 15.22 -10.08 -7.75
C GLU A 35 15.05 -11.53 -7.27
N ASP A 36 15.58 -11.84 -6.08
CA ASP A 36 15.51 -13.18 -5.50
C ASP A 36 14.08 -13.52 -5.05
N GLY A 37 13.37 -12.58 -4.44
CA GLY A 37 11.99 -12.78 -4.03
C GLY A 37 11.02 -12.88 -5.22
N ASN A 38 11.26 -12.14 -6.30
CA ASN A 38 10.48 -12.30 -7.55
C ASN A 38 10.63 -13.71 -8.13
N LYS A 39 11.85 -14.28 -8.13
CA LYS A 39 12.09 -15.68 -8.55
C LYS A 39 11.35 -16.68 -7.66
N ALA A 40 11.18 -16.34 -6.38
CA ALA A 40 10.43 -17.14 -5.41
C ALA A 40 8.90 -16.90 -5.44
N GLY A 41 8.39 -16.00 -6.29
CA GLY A 41 6.96 -15.68 -6.37
C GLY A 41 6.42 -14.84 -5.21
N LEU A 42 7.31 -14.13 -4.50
CA LEU A 42 6.99 -13.16 -3.47
C LEU A 42 6.71 -11.79 -4.09
N GLU A 43 5.97 -10.95 -3.37
CA GLU A 43 5.64 -9.59 -3.78
C GLU A 43 6.34 -8.58 -2.86
N ILE A 44 6.57 -7.36 -3.36
CA ILE A 44 7.25 -6.34 -2.57
C ILE A 44 6.20 -5.62 -1.72
N ASN A 45 6.45 -5.49 -0.42
CA ASN A 45 5.72 -4.55 0.41
C ASN A 45 6.61 -4.08 1.56
N PHE A 46 6.44 -2.82 1.97
CA PHE A 46 7.37 -2.20 2.91
C PHE A 46 6.72 -1.07 3.72
N HIS A 47 7.36 -0.76 4.84
CA HIS A 47 6.98 0.35 5.72
C HIS A 47 7.49 1.64 5.11
N GLY A 48 6.64 2.67 5.06
CA GLY A 48 7.05 3.89 4.43
C GLY A 48 6.36 5.16 4.89
N ASP A 49 7.13 6.25 4.88
CA ASP A 49 6.67 7.59 5.21
C ASP A 49 5.95 7.67 6.57
N GLU A 50 6.41 6.87 7.55
CA GLU A 50 5.92 6.90 8.93
C GLU A 50 6.44 8.14 9.68
N MET A 51 7.75 8.36 9.62
CA MET A 51 8.45 9.37 10.43
C MET A 51 8.90 10.59 9.61
N HIS A 52 9.25 10.40 8.35
CA HIS A 52 9.75 11.43 7.44
C HIS A 52 9.19 11.22 6.03
N PRO A 53 8.91 12.29 5.27
CA PRO A 53 8.46 12.18 3.88
C PRO A 53 9.66 11.87 2.96
N LEU A 54 9.71 10.65 2.44
CA LEU A 54 10.79 10.15 1.58
C LEU A 54 10.31 9.80 0.15
N GLN A 55 9.08 10.19 -0.21
CA GLN A 55 8.46 9.89 -1.51
C GLN A 55 8.39 8.38 -1.78
N TYR A 56 7.96 7.63 -0.76
CA TYR A 56 7.89 6.19 -0.89
C TYR A 56 6.68 5.70 -1.69
N GLY A 57 5.70 6.55 -1.97
CA GLY A 57 4.63 6.22 -2.92
C GLY A 57 5.14 6.10 -4.35
N THR A 58 5.90 7.08 -4.83
CA THR A 58 6.58 7.02 -6.13
C THR A 58 7.57 5.85 -6.17
N THR A 59 8.35 5.65 -5.10
CA THR A 59 9.27 4.50 -5.00
C THR A 59 8.52 3.16 -5.07
N ALA A 60 7.38 3.03 -4.38
CA ALA A 60 6.54 1.83 -4.42
C ALA A 60 6.01 1.58 -5.83
N ALA A 61 5.55 2.63 -6.50
CA ALA A 61 5.03 2.58 -7.86
C ALA A 61 6.12 2.13 -8.86
N ASP A 62 7.35 2.62 -8.73
CA ASP A 62 8.49 2.26 -9.57
C ASP A 62 9.00 0.84 -9.30
N LEU A 63 8.99 0.43 -8.03
CA LEU A 63 9.36 -0.93 -7.68
C LEU A 63 8.30 -1.96 -8.08
N GLY A 64 7.09 -1.54 -8.44
CA GLY A 64 5.96 -2.45 -8.64
C GLY A 64 5.55 -3.11 -7.33
N ALA A 65 5.62 -2.37 -6.23
CA ALA A 65 5.26 -2.87 -4.92
C ALA A 65 3.76 -3.11 -4.80
N ARG A 66 3.40 -4.15 -4.08
CA ARG A 66 2.03 -4.51 -3.80
C ARG A 66 1.40 -3.57 -2.78
N ALA A 67 2.17 -3.21 -1.74
CA ALA A 67 1.67 -2.36 -0.69
C ALA A 67 2.77 -1.52 -0.02
N ILE A 68 2.35 -0.36 0.47
CA ILE A 68 3.08 0.48 1.42
C ILE A 68 2.27 0.55 2.71
N LEU A 69 2.94 0.43 3.85
CA LEU A 69 2.34 0.52 5.18
C LEU A 69 2.72 1.89 5.79
N HIS A 70 1.92 2.39 6.73
CA HIS A 70 2.09 3.70 7.41
C HIS A 70 1.53 4.92 6.65
N CYS A 71 2.40 5.71 6.05
CA CYS A 71 2.10 6.97 5.36
C CYS A 71 1.54 8.10 6.26
N GLU A 72 1.85 8.12 7.56
CA GLU A 72 1.47 9.23 8.46
C GLU A 72 2.14 10.56 8.10
N LYS A 73 3.28 10.53 7.41
CA LYS A 73 4.02 11.71 6.94
C LYS A 73 3.91 11.87 5.43
N MET A 74 2.80 12.51 5.04
CA MET A 74 2.54 13.18 3.75
C MET A 74 3.14 12.49 2.51
N LEU A 75 2.33 11.64 1.89
CA LEU A 75 2.48 11.37 0.46
C LEU A 75 2.23 12.67 -0.32
N THR A 76 3.13 12.99 -1.23
CA THR A 76 2.97 14.12 -2.15
C THR A 76 1.85 13.83 -3.16
N PRO A 77 1.30 14.85 -3.84
CA PRO A 77 0.38 14.63 -4.95
C PRO A 77 0.97 13.73 -6.07
N GLU A 78 2.29 13.76 -6.24
CA GLU A 78 3.03 12.90 -7.17
C GLU A 78 2.97 11.44 -6.72
N ASP A 79 3.26 11.15 -5.45
CA ASP A 79 3.14 9.81 -4.87
C ASP A 79 1.74 9.21 -5.12
N LEU A 80 0.69 10.00 -4.88
CA LEU A 80 -0.70 9.55 -5.08
C LEU A 80 -1.00 9.25 -6.55
N GLN A 81 -0.53 10.08 -7.48
CA GLN A 81 -0.72 9.85 -8.91
C GLN A 81 0.03 8.61 -9.38
N ASP A 82 1.27 8.42 -8.94
CA ASP A 82 2.09 7.29 -9.35
C ASP A 82 1.52 5.97 -8.85
N MET A 83 1.07 5.92 -7.59
CA MET A 83 0.44 4.74 -7.01
C MET A 83 -0.89 4.37 -7.68
N ALA A 84 -1.69 5.36 -8.09
CA ALA A 84 -3.00 5.14 -8.70
C ALA A 84 -2.93 4.75 -10.18
N ARG A 85 -1.89 5.18 -10.93
CA ARG A 85 -1.82 5.00 -12.40
C ARG A 85 -1.30 3.64 -12.86
N LYS A 86 -0.72 2.84 -11.97
CA LYS A 86 -0.12 1.55 -12.35
C LYS A 86 -1.23 0.54 -12.75
N PRO A 87 -0.97 -0.37 -13.71
CA PRO A 87 -1.92 -1.42 -14.10
C PRO A 87 -2.39 -2.27 -12.92
N GLU A 88 -1.50 -2.49 -11.96
CA GLU A 88 -1.82 -3.01 -10.63
C GLU A 88 -1.56 -1.89 -9.62
N PRO A 89 -2.57 -1.40 -8.89
CA PRO A 89 -2.40 -0.28 -7.99
C PRO A 89 -1.58 -0.69 -6.75
N VAL A 90 -0.83 0.25 -6.21
CA VAL A 90 -0.15 0.09 -4.90
C VAL A 90 -1.19 0.29 -3.80
N PHE A 91 -1.30 -0.67 -2.88
CA PHE A 91 -2.18 -0.55 -1.72
C PHE A 91 -1.51 0.25 -0.61
N VAL A 92 -2.28 1.12 0.04
CA VAL A 92 -1.84 1.72 1.31
C VAL A 92 -2.49 0.95 2.45
N VAL A 93 -1.68 0.50 3.41
CA VAL A 93 -2.15 -0.15 4.65
C VAL A 93 -1.96 0.82 5.81
N LEU A 94 -3.07 1.40 6.29
CA LEU A 94 -3.05 2.31 7.42
C LEU A 94 -3.00 1.53 8.73
N LEU A 95 -2.00 1.85 9.54
CA LEU A 95 -1.68 1.15 10.78
C LEU A 95 -2.17 1.96 11.97
N LEU A 96 -3.50 1.99 12.14
CA LEU A 96 -4.17 2.98 13.00
C LEU A 96 -3.73 2.89 14.47
N THR A 97 -3.48 1.69 14.97
CA THR A 97 -2.96 1.44 16.33
C THR A 97 -1.58 2.09 16.54
N THR A 98 -0.69 1.99 15.54
CA THR A 98 0.64 2.63 15.52
C THR A 98 0.57 4.11 15.22
N LYS A 99 -0.53 4.58 14.64
CA LYS A 99 -0.84 6.00 14.64
C LYS A 99 -1.27 6.48 16.04
N PHE A 100 -2.12 5.72 16.75
CA PHE A 100 -2.74 6.16 18.01
C PHE A 100 -1.83 6.04 19.24
N ILE A 101 -1.15 4.90 19.43
CA ILE A 101 -0.33 4.62 20.63
C ILE A 101 0.89 5.57 20.73
N PRO A 102 1.69 5.74 19.66
CA PRO A 102 2.81 6.69 19.60
C PRO A 102 2.38 8.14 19.28
N LYS A 103 1.08 8.40 19.05
CA LYS A 103 0.51 9.72 18.73
C LYS A 103 1.08 10.36 17.45
N LEU A 104 1.20 9.57 16.38
CA LEU A 104 1.60 10.06 15.07
C LEU A 104 0.49 10.93 14.43
N PRO A 105 0.83 11.77 13.43
CA PRO A 105 -0.15 12.49 12.63
C PRO A 105 -1.15 11.56 11.96
N ASN A 106 -2.32 12.10 11.59
CA ASN A 106 -3.26 11.35 10.76
C ASN A 106 -2.65 11.19 9.34
N PRO A 107 -2.64 9.97 8.78
CA PRO A 107 -2.31 9.80 7.37
C PRO A 107 -3.38 10.50 6.50
N PRO A 108 -3.03 10.98 5.29
CA PRO A 108 -3.96 11.68 4.39
C PRO A 108 -4.92 10.71 3.68
N ALA A 109 -5.65 9.91 4.45
CA ALA A 109 -6.51 8.82 3.95
C ALA A 109 -7.60 9.31 2.99
N ARG A 110 -8.16 10.50 3.24
CA ARG A 110 -9.17 11.10 2.35
C ARG A 110 -8.58 11.43 0.98
N ASP A 111 -7.36 11.95 0.94
CA ASP A 111 -6.68 12.32 -0.29
C ASP A 111 -6.29 11.08 -1.08
N MET A 112 -5.81 10.03 -0.40
CA MET A 112 -5.56 8.71 -1.00
C MET A 112 -6.81 8.15 -1.69
N ILE A 113 -7.95 8.11 -0.99
CA ILE A 113 -9.22 7.62 -1.54
C ILE A 113 -9.67 8.47 -2.73
N THR A 114 -9.54 9.79 -2.63
CA THR A 114 -9.93 10.73 -3.69
C THR A 114 -9.06 10.54 -4.93
N ALA A 115 -7.78 10.26 -4.75
CA ALA A 115 -6.83 9.94 -5.81
C ALA A 115 -6.99 8.51 -6.38
N SER A 116 -7.99 7.74 -5.93
CA SER A 116 -8.21 6.33 -6.31
C SER A 116 -7.09 5.38 -5.90
N VAL A 117 -6.30 5.74 -4.88
CA VAL A 117 -5.35 4.82 -4.24
C VAL A 117 -6.14 3.88 -3.32
N PRO A 118 -6.02 2.55 -3.46
CA PRO A 118 -6.74 1.62 -2.60
C PRO A 118 -6.16 1.63 -1.17
N VAL A 119 -7.02 1.95 -0.21
CA VAL A 119 -6.67 2.03 1.21
C VAL A 119 -7.22 0.82 1.98
N THR A 120 -6.41 0.28 2.86
CA THR A 120 -6.69 -0.88 3.72
C THR A 120 -6.26 -0.58 5.16
N LEU A 121 -6.69 -1.41 6.11
CA LEU A 121 -6.41 -1.21 7.54
C LEU A 121 -5.61 -2.40 8.10
N GLY A 122 -4.67 -2.11 9.00
CA GLY A 122 -3.92 -3.11 9.75
C GLY A 122 -3.77 -2.70 11.22
N SER A 123 -3.73 -3.70 12.12
CA SER A 123 -3.53 -3.46 13.55
C SER A 123 -2.06 -3.31 13.95
N ASP A 124 -1.13 -3.53 13.01
CA ASP A 124 0.32 -3.50 13.22
C ASP A 124 0.74 -4.16 14.54
N TYR A 125 0.35 -5.42 14.71
CA TYR A 125 0.71 -6.15 15.91
C TYR A 125 2.24 -6.32 15.99
N ASN A 126 2.86 -5.59 16.91
CA ASN A 126 4.29 -5.67 17.16
C ASN A 126 4.61 -5.34 18.64
N PRO A 127 5.86 -5.56 19.12
CA PRO A 127 6.21 -5.34 20.52
C PRO A 127 6.02 -3.90 21.03
N ASN A 128 6.11 -2.90 20.14
CA ASN A 128 5.90 -1.49 20.49
C ASN A 128 4.41 -1.10 20.46
N VAL A 129 3.60 -1.82 19.66
CA VAL A 129 2.18 -1.57 19.45
C VAL A 129 1.43 -2.89 19.59
N HIS A 130 1.15 -3.27 20.84
CA HIS A 130 0.62 -4.59 21.17
C HIS A 130 -0.91 -4.67 20.99
N CYS A 131 -1.39 -4.54 19.74
CA CYS A 131 -2.81 -4.62 19.40
C CYS A 131 -3.13 -5.84 18.51
N LEU A 132 -3.88 -6.81 19.07
CA LEU A 132 -4.35 -8.01 18.37
C LEU A 132 -5.79 -7.88 17.80
N SER A 133 -6.43 -6.72 17.99
CA SER A 133 -7.87 -6.56 17.71
C SER A 133 -8.10 -5.81 16.40
N MET A 134 -8.41 -6.56 15.33
CA MET A 134 -8.91 -5.96 14.09
C MET A 134 -10.23 -5.20 14.27
N PRO A 135 -11.23 -5.66 15.06
CA PRO A 135 -12.43 -4.87 15.32
C PRO A 135 -12.13 -3.51 15.96
N LEU A 136 -11.17 -3.46 16.89
CA LEU A 136 -10.72 -2.19 17.47
C LEU A 136 -10.08 -1.28 16.40
N THR A 137 -9.22 -1.85 15.55
CA THR A 137 -8.58 -1.13 14.44
C THR A 137 -9.61 -0.53 13.49
N VAL A 138 -10.66 -1.28 13.14
CA VAL A 138 -11.76 -0.78 12.28
C VAL A 138 -12.56 0.31 13.00
N ASN A 139 -12.83 0.16 14.29
CA ASN A 139 -13.53 1.18 15.08
C ASN A 139 -12.73 2.50 15.18
N MET A 140 -11.40 2.43 15.10
CA MET A 140 -10.51 3.60 15.07
C MET A 140 -10.48 4.33 13.72
N ALA A 141 -11.06 3.76 12.66
CA ALA A 141 -11.03 4.28 11.29
C ALA A 141 -12.13 5.33 10.99
N GLN A 142 -12.70 5.94 12.03
CA GLN A 142 -13.74 6.96 11.93
C GLN A 142 -13.19 8.32 11.49
#